data_AF-A0A2G4HAW7-F1
#
_entry.id   AF-A0A2G4HAW7-F1
#
_cell.length_a   1.000
_cell.length_b   1.000
_cell.length_c   1.000
_cell.angle_alpha   90.00
_cell.angle_beta   90.00
_cell.angle_gamma   90.00
#
_symmetry.space_group_name_H-M   'P 1'
#
loop_
_entity.id
_entity.type
_entity.pdbx_description
1 polymer ?
#
loop_
_entity_poly.entity_id
_entity_poly.type
_entity_poly.pdbx_seq_one_letter_code
_entity_poly.pdbx_strand_id
1 'polypeptide(L)'
;MTEALVLAVSAVLRDLYGWEASLELQPTRKEFEGDATLVVFPFLKQSCKSPVETANEIGNALLKATPLVTRFNAVQGFLNLVLASDQFESLFDTLRSSADWGCWPVDAEQPAAMVEFSSPNTNKPLHLGHVRNILLGHSLSRILEASGRRVVKVQIVNDRGVHICKSMWAWQHFGDGMTPESAGQKGDHWVGTFYVRFDQEYRAQVRELMDAGHPEDHAKNHAPCMLEVQEMLRKWEDRDPEVRAL
;
A
#
# COMPACT_ATOMS: atom_id res chain seq x y z
N MET A 1 -16.75 -21.87 0.55
CA MET A 1 -17.30 -22.24 -0.78
C MET A 1 -16.20 -22.71 -1.73
N THR A 2 -15.20 -21.89 -2.06
CA THR A 2 -14.08 -22.28 -2.95
C THR A 2 -13.32 -23.51 -2.43
N GLU A 3 -13.02 -23.56 -1.12
CA GLU A 3 -12.31 -24.69 -0.51
C GLU A 3 -13.15 -25.99 -0.55
N ALA A 4 -14.44 -25.93 -0.23
CA ALA A 4 -15.34 -27.08 -0.30
C ALA A 4 -15.48 -27.61 -1.74
N LEU A 5 -15.54 -26.72 -2.73
CA LEU A 5 -15.57 -27.08 -4.14
C LEU A 5 -14.25 -27.74 -4.57
N VAL A 6 -13.10 -27.17 -4.18
CA VAL A 6 -11.77 -27.76 -4.46
C VAL A 6 -11.64 -29.15 -3.84
N LEU A 7 -12.12 -29.36 -2.61
CA LEU A 7 -12.16 -30.67 -1.96
C LEU A 7 -13.02 -31.66 -2.73
N ALA A 8 -14.23 -31.27 -3.13
CA ALA A 8 -15.13 -32.12 -3.92
C ALA A 8 -14.52 -32.51 -5.28
N VAL A 9 -13.92 -31.56 -5.99
CA VAL A 9 -13.20 -31.80 -7.25
C VAL A 9 -12.01 -32.72 -7.04
N SER A 10 -11.23 -32.50 -5.97
CA SER A 10 -10.07 -33.33 -5.65
C SER A 10 -10.47 -34.77 -5.33
N ALA A 11 -11.57 -34.98 -4.60
CA ALA A 11 -12.11 -36.31 -4.32
C ALA A 11 -12.55 -37.03 -5.60
N VAL A 12 -13.32 -36.35 -6.47
CA VAL A 12 -13.76 -36.91 -7.76
C VAL A 12 -12.56 -37.28 -8.65
N LEU A 13 -11.55 -36.42 -8.73
CA LEU A 13 -10.35 -36.71 -9.53
C LEU A 13 -9.50 -37.84 -8.95
N ARG A 14 -9.48 -38.00 -7.62
CA ARG A 14 -8.84 -39.14 -6.97
C ARG A 14 -9.56 -40.44 -7.30
N ASP A 15 -10.89 -40.45 -7.23
CA ASP A 15 -11.70 -41.64 -7.49
C ASP A 15 -11.66 -42.05 -8.97
N LEU A 16 -11.68 -41.09 -9.89
CA LEU A 16 -11.65 -41.36 -11.32
C LEU A 16 -10.24 -41.71 -11.83
N TYR A 17 -9.22 -40.98 -11.37
CA TYR A 17 -7.90 -40.96 -12.01
C TYR A 17 -6.72 -41.17 -11.05
N GLY A 18 -6.96 -41.37 -9.76
CA GLY A 18 -5.89 -41.45 -8.75
C GLY A 18 -5.09 -40.15 -8.61
N TRP A 19 -5.69 -39.00 -8.92
CA TRP A 19 -5.00 -37.72 -8.87
C TRP A 19 -4.92 -37.17 -7.44
N GLU A 20 -3.70 -36.85 -6.99
CA GLU A 20 -3.45 -36.34 -5.63
C GLU A 20 -2.73 -34.98 -5.58
N ALA A 21 -2.40 -34.40 -6.73
CA ALA A 21 -1.71 -33.11 -6.77
C ALA A 21 -2.66 -31.93 -6.49
N SER A 22 -2.09 -30.82 -6.02
CA SER A 22 -2.80 -29.56 -5.77
C SER A 22 -3.55 -29.07 -7.01
N LEU A 23 -4.74 -28.51 -6.80
CA LEU A 23 -5.62 -28.07 -7.85
C LEU A 23 -6.03 -26.61 -7.64
N GLU A 24 -6.12 -25.87 -8.73
CA GLU A 24 -6.59 -24.49 -8.75
C GLU A 24 -7.80 -24.38 -9.67
N LEU A 25 -8.87 -23.77 -9.16
CA LEU A 25 -10.05 -23.43 -9.94
C LEU A 25 -9.97 -21.95 -10.32
N GLN A 26 -10.30 -21.66 -11.57
CA GLN A 26 -10.30 -20.29 -12.09
C GLN A 26 -11.72 -19.74 -12.11
N PRO A 27 -11.95 -18.43 -11.94
CA PRO A 27 -13.24 -17.84 -12.26
C PRO A 27 -13.60 -18.10 -13.72
N THR A 28 -14.84 -18.50 -13.99
CA THR A 28 -15.30 -18.72 -15.36
C THR A 28 -15.27 -17.41 -16.14
N ARG A 29 -14.82 -17.46 -17.40
CA ARG A 29 -14.81 -16.28 -18.28
C ARG A 29 -16.25 -15.84 -18.52
N LYS A 30 -16.49 -14.53 -18.52
CA LYS A 30 -17.83 -13.93 -18.67
C LYS A 30 -18.62 -14.35 -19.92
N GLU A 31 -17.92 -14.84 -20.94
CA GLU A 31 -18.49 -15.32 -22.20
C GLU A 31 -19.12 -16.72 -22.10
N PHE A 32 -18.80 -17.46 -21.04
CA PHE A 32 -19.32 -18.80 -20.78
C PHE A 32 -20.18 -18.80 -19.51
N GLU A 33 -21.14 -19.72 -19.47
CA GLU A 33 -21.95 -19.94 -18.29
C GLU A 33 -21.14 -20.71 -17.23
N GLY A 34 -21.11 -20.23 -15.99
CA GLY A 34 -20.36 -20.87 -14.90
C GLY A 34 -19.83 -19.87 -13.89
N ASP A 35 -19.50 -20.36 -12.70
CA ASP A 35 -18.90 -19.59 -11.61
C ASP A 35 -17.41 -19.96 -11.42
N ALA A 36 -17.09 -21.24 -11.60
CA ALA A 36 -15.73 -21.77 -11.49
C ALA A 36 -15.40 -22.69 -12.66
N THR A 37 -14.14 -22.68 -13.10
CA THR A 37 -13.64 -23.47 -14.22
C THR A 37 -12.50 -24.38 -13.77
N LEU A 38 -12.61 -25.66 -14.12
CA LEU A 38 -11.53 -26.63 -14.04
C LEU A 38 -10.88 -26.80 -15.42
N VAL A 39 -9.57 -26.60 -15.49
CA VAL A 39 -8.77 -26.91 -16.68
C VAL A 39 -8.45 -28.39 -16.69
N VAL A 40 -8.95 -29.15 -17.68
CA VAL A 40 -8.86 -30.63 -17.65
C VAL A 40 -7.64 -31.22 -18.37
N PHE A 41 -6.84 -30.39 -19.05
CA PHE A 41 -5.62 -30.82 -19.76
C PHE A 41 -4.65 -31.67 -18.90
N PRO A 42 -4.44 -31.38 -17.60
CA PRO A 42 -3.56 -32.20 -16.76
C PRO A 42 -4.02 -33.66 -16.60
N PHE A 43 -5.31 -33.95 -16.82
CA PHE A 43 -5.91 -35.28 -16.55
C PHE A 43 -6.11 -36.13 -17.81
N LEU A 44 -5.74 -35.61 -18.99
CA LEU A 44 -5.99 -36.32 -20.26
C LEU A 44 -5.20 -37.63 -20.37
N LYS A 45 -3.99 -37.65 -19.81
CA LYS A 45 -3.13 -38.84 -19.83
C LYS A 45 -3.74 -39.99 -19.00
N GLN A 46 -4.37 -39.67 -17.88
CA GLN A 46 -4.99 -40.64 -16.97
C GLN A 46 -6.38 -41.06 -17.47
N SER A 47 -7.16 -40.09 -17.98
CA SER A 47 -8.49 -40.38 -18.50
C SER A 47 -8.47 -41.12 -19.83
N CYS A 48 -7.38 -41.04 -20.61
CA CYS A 48 -7.24 -41.61 -21.95
C CYS A 48 -8.38 -41.20 -22.91
N LYS A 49 -8.93 -40.01 -22.71
CA LYS A 49 -10.13 -39.48 -23.39
C LYS A 49 -9.84 -38.11 -24.02
N SER A 50 -10.71 -37.68 -24.93
CA SER A 50 -10.63 -36.32 -25.47
C SER A 50 -10.94 -35.28 -24.37
N PRO A 51 -10.48 -34.03 -24.50
CA PRO A 51 -10.72 -33.00 -23.47
C PRO A 51 -12.19 -32.78 -23.12
N VAL A 52 -13.09 -32.89 -24.10
CA VAL A 52 -14.54 -32.74 -23.88
C VAL A 52 -15.09 -33.95 -23.13
N GLU A 53 -14.67 -35.16 -23.49
CA GLU A 53 -15.10 -36.39 -22.79
C GLU A 53 -14.59 -36.43 -21.36
N THR A 54 -13.33 -36.06 -21.11
CA THR A 54 -12.76 -35.95 -19.76
C THR A 54 -13.53 -34.92 -18.93
N ALA A 55 -13.79 -33.73 -19.48
CA ALA A 55 -14.59 -32.70 -18.80
C ALA A 55 -16.01 -33.19 -18.48
N ASN A 56 -16.67 -33.86 -19.43
CA ASN A 56 -18.00 -34.43 -19.21
C ASN A 56 -18.01 -35.53 -18.15
N GLU A 57 -16.99 -36.40 -18.12
CA GLU A 57 -16.87 -37.43 -17.10
C GLU A 57 -16.73 -36.82 -15.70
N ILE A 58 -15.81 -35.87 -15.53
CA ILE A 58 -15.60 -35.18 -14.26
C ILE A 58 -16.86 -34.42 -13.84
N GLY A 59 -17.48 -33.67 -14.76
CA GLY A 59 -18.70 -32.91 -14.50
C GLY A 59 -19.86 -33.79 -14.05
N ASN A 60 -20.08 -34.92 -14.73
CA ASN A 60 -21.13 -35.88 -14.35
C ASN A 60 -20.86 -36.55 -13.01
N ALA A 61 -19.60 -36.84 -12.68
CA ALA A 61 -19.22 -37.34 -11.37
C ALA A 61 -19.47 -36.29 -10.28
N LEU A 62 -19.14 -35.02 -10.53
CA LEU A 62 -19.40 -33.90 -9.61
C LEU A 62 -20.88 -33.72 -9.30
N LEU A 63 -21.76 -33.77 -10.32
CA LEU A 63 -23.21 -33.68 -10.11
C LEU A 63 -23.77 -34.76 -9.18
N LYS A 64 -23.11 -35.93 -9.10
CA LYS A 64 -23.50 -37.03 -8.21
C LYS A 64 -22.84 -36.92 -6.83
N ALA A 65 -21.61 -36.40 -6.79
CA ALA A 65 -20.79 -36.37 -5.58
C ALA A 65 -21.13 -35.21 -4.65
N THR A 66 -21.63 -34.08 -5.18
CA THR A 66 -21.87 -32.89 -4.37
C THR A 66 -23.09 -32.08 -4.82
N PRO A 67 -23.93 -31.58 -3.90
CA PRO A 67 -25.00 -30.64 -4.24
C PRO A 67 -24.44 -29.25 -4.61
N LEU A 68 -23.15 -29.00 -4.41
CA LEU A 68 -22.52 -27.70 -4.70
C LEU A 68 -22.58 -27.32 -6.17
N VAL A 69 -22.65 -28.31 -7.09
CA VAL A 69 -22.69 -28.09 -8.53
C VAL A 69 -24.08 -28.46 -9.05
N THR A 70 -24.76 -27.51 -9.71
CA THR A 70 -26.11 -27.74 -10.26
C THR A 70 -26.09 -28.14 -11.72
N ARG A 71 -25.15 -27.60 -12.49
CA ARG A 71 -24.93 -27.91 -13.89
C ARG A 71 -23.49 -27.61 -14.27
N PHE A 72 -23.07 -28.10 -15.43
CA PHE A 72 -21.77 -27.79 -15.98
C PHE A 72 -21.86 -27.70 -17.51
N ASN A 73 -20.85 -27.11 -18.13
CA ASN A 73 -20.62 -27.20 -19.57
C ASN A 73 -19.13 -27.44 -19.85
N ALA A 74 -18.85 -28.18 -20.91
CA ALA A 74 -17.51 -28.52 -21.34
C ALA A 74 -17.19 -27.80 -22.66
N VAL A 75 -16.20 -26.90 -22.63
CA VAL A 75 -15.77 -26.13 -23.81
C VAL A 75 -14.29 -26.35 -24.02
N GLN A 76 -13.90 -27.08 -25.08
CA GLN A 76 -12.51 -27.24 -25.53
C GLN A 76 -11.49 -27.60 -24.42
N GLY A 77 -11.87 -28.40 -23.42
CA GLY A 77 -10.98 -28.77 -22.31
C GLY A 77 -11.08 -27.88 -21.06
N PHE A 78 -12.06 -27.00 -21.02
CA PHE A 78 -12.48 -26.26 -19.84
C PHE A 78 -13.81 -26.80 -19.35
N LEU A 79 -13.86 -27.27 -18.11
CA LEU A 79 -15.08 -27.68 -17.42
C LEU A 79 -15.59 -26.49 -16.60
N ASN A 80 -16.60 -25.80 -17.10
CA ASN A 80 -17.23 -24.68 -16.42
C ASN A 80 -18.36 -25.22 -15.53
N LEU A 81 -18.28 -24.95 -14.25
CA LEU A 81 -19.20 -25.42 -13.21
C LEU A 81 -20.12 -24.27 -12.81
N VAL A 82 -21.42 -24.56 -12.68
CA VAL A 82 -22.38 -23.63 -12.09
C VAL A 82 -22.74 -24.11 -10.70
N LEU A 83 -22.60 -23.23 -9.72
CA LEU A 83 -22.82 -23.53 -8.31
C LEU A 83 -24.28 -23.38 -7.93
N ALA A 84 -24.68 -24.05 -6.86
CA ALA A 84 -26.03 -23.95 -6.32
C ALA A 84 -26.26 -22.62 -5.60
N SER A 85 -27.42 -21.99 -5.82
CA SER A 85 -27.75 -20.66 -5.28
C SER A 85 -27.88 -20.62 -3.76
N ASP A 86 -28.32 -21.73 -3.15
CA ASP A 86 -28.45 -21.92 -1.70
C ASP A 86 -27.10 -21.73 -0.96
N GLN A 87 -25.99 -22.02 -1.64
CA GLN A 87 -24.64 -21.80 -1.12
C GLN A 87 -24.31 -20.31 -1.01
N PHE A 88 -24.80 -19.50 -1.93
CA PHE A 88 -24.62 -18.05 -1.84
C PHE A 88 -25.49 -17.47 -0.73
N GLU A 89 -26.73 -17.94 -0.57
CA GLU A 89 -27.61 -17.51 0.53
C GLU A 89 -26.99 -17.79 1.90
N SER A 90 -26.54 -19.02 2.13
CA SER A 90 -25.87 -19.38 3.40
C SER A 90 -24.56 -18.61 3.62
N LEU A 91 -23.81 -18.31 2.56
CA LEU A 91 -22.64 -17.42 2.64
C LEU A 91 -23.07 -16.01 3.06
N PHE A 92 -24.10 -15.42 2.44
CA PHE A 92 -24.58 -14.10 2.81
C PHE A 92 -25.12 -14.04 4.25
N ASP A 93 -25.77 -15.09 4.72
CA ASP A 93 -26.20 -15.20 6.12
C ASP A 93 -24.99 -15.26 7.09
N THR A 94 -23.95 -15.99 6.71
CA THR A 94 -22.69 -16.04 7.46
C THR A 94 -22.01 -14.66 7.48
N LEU A 95 -21.93 -14.00 6.32
CA LEU A 95 -21.38 -12.65 6.18
C LEU A 95 -22.13 -11.65 7.05
N ARG A 96 -23.46 -11.71 7.03
CA ARG A 96 -24.34 -10.81 7.80
C ARG A 96 -24.26 -11.04 9.31
N SER A 97 -24.03 -12.28 9.74
CA SER A 97 -23.93 -12.63 11.17
C SER A 97 -22.52 -12.47 11.75
N SER A 98 -21.51 -12.26 10.89
CA SER A 98 -20.12 -12.03 11.30
C SER A 98 -19.78 -10.54 11.29
N ALA A 99 -19.54 -9.97 12.48
CA ALA A 99 -19.11 -8.57 12.61
C ALA A 99 -17.69 -8.33 12.03
N ASP A 100 -16.86 -9.36 12.05
CA ASP A 100 -15.43 -9.31 11.72
C ASP A 100 -15.09 -10.19 10.51
N TRP A 101 -16.03 -10.39 9.59
CA TRP A 101 -15.76 -11.21 8.41
C TRP A 101 -14.56 -10.66 7.61
N GLY A 102 -13.65 -11.56 7.23
CA GLY A 102 -12.42 -11.20 6.53
C GLY A 102 -11.33 -10.64 7.44
N CYS A 103 -11.58 -10.55 8.75
CA CYS A 103 -10.58 -10.26 9.76
C CYS A 103 -10.15 -11.56 10.46
N TRP A 104 -8.86 -11.69 10.69
CA TRP A 104 -8.26 -12.78 11.43
C TRP A 104 -7.88 -12.30 12.83
N PRO A 105 -8.01 -13.14 13.87
CA PRO A 105 -7.50 -12.81 15.19
C PRO A 105 -5.98 -12.58 15.11
N VAL A 106 -5.47 -11.74 16.01
CA VAL A 106 -4.03 -11.46 16.05
C VAL A 106 -3.27 -12.74 16.39
N ASP A 107 -2.35 -13.11 15.51
CA ASP A 107 -1.46 -14.25 15.67
C ASP A 107 -0.14 -13.77 16.29
N ALA A 108 0.12 -14.19 17.53
CA ALA A 108 1.33 -13.79 18.27
C ALA A 108 2.60 -14.42 17.70
N GLU A 109 2.49 -15.51 16.94
CA GLU A 109 3.62 -16.18 16.29
C GLU A 109 3.99 -15.49 14.97
N GLN A 110 3.10 -14.68 14.41
CA GLN A 110 3.40 -13.89 13.21
C GLN A 110 4.29 -12.68 13.53
N PRO A 111 5.33 -12.43 12.73
CA PRO A 111 6.13 -11.21 12.86
C PRO A 111 5.27 -9.95 12.74
N ALA A 112 5.46 -9.03 13.68
CA ALA A 112 4.84 -7.72 13.63
C ALA A 112 5.25 -6.97 12.35
N ALA A 113 4.33 -6.20 11.78
CA ALA A 113 4.59 -5.34 10.64
C ALA A 113 4.72 -3.88 11.09
N MET A 114 5.82 -3.23 10.73
CA MET A 114 5.94 -1.78 10.86
C MET A 114 5.54 -1.13 9.53
N VAL A 115 4.63 -0.17 9.57
CA VAL A 115 4.20 0.59 8.40
C VAL A 115 4.55 2.06 8.64
N GLU A 116 5.55 2.55 7.92
CA GLU A 116 5.90 3.96 7.89
C GLU A 116 5.07 4.69 6.82
N PHE A 117 4.40 5.78 7.20
CA PHE A 117 3.70 6.63 6.25
C PHE A 117 3.51 8.05 6.79
N SER A 118 2.97 8.92 5.93
CA SER A 118 2.89 10.37 6.09
C SER A 118 4.26 11.05 6.00
N SER A 119 5.13 10.81 7.00
CA SER A 119 6.50 11.36 7.18
C SER A 119 6.76 12.69 6.45
N PRO A 120 5.94 13.74 6.66
CA PRO A 120 6.12 15.02 5.99
C PRO A 120 7.29 15.78 6.60
N ASN A 121 7.92 16.64 5.81
CA ASN A 121 8.86 17.61 6.35
C ASN A 121 8.12 18.63 7.23
N THR A 122 8.73 19.05 8.34
CA THR A 122 8.13 19.97 9.32
C THR A 122 8.09 21.43 8.85
N ASN A 123 8.74 21.74 7.72
CA ASN A 123 8.91 23.10 7.22
C ASN A 123 7.81 23.59 6.26
N LYS A 124 6.74 22.81 6.07
CA LYS A 124 5.63 23.19 5.17
C LYS A 124 4.28 22.62 5.62
N PRO A 125 3.16 23.31 5.33
CA PRO A 125 1.84 22.77 5.58
C PRO A 125 1.53 21.55 4.70
N LEU A 126 0.68 20.66 5.23
CA LEU A 126 0.18 19.51 4.48
C LEU A 126 -0.81 19.95 3.39
N HIS A 127 -0.50 19.64 2.13
CA HIS A 127 -1.40 19.76 0.99
C HIS A 127 -2.01 18.43 0.54
N LEU A 128 -2.97 18.47 -0.41
CA LEU A 128 -3.67 17.30 -0.97
C LEU A 128 -2.74 16.17 -1.45
N GLY A 129 -1.57 16.50 -2.01
CA GLY A 129 -0.56 15.51 -2.38
C GLY A 129 -0.12 14.56 -1.25
N HIS A 130 -0.12 15.01 0.01
CA HIS A 130 0.23 14.16 1.16
C HIS A 130 -0.90 13.20 1.54
N VAL A 131 -2.15 13.55 1.25
CA VAL A 131 -3.33 12.72 1.56
C VAL A 131 -3.20 11.36 0.89
N ARG A 132 -2.66 11.29 -0.32
CA ARG A 132 -2.39 10.02 -1.00
C ARG A 132 -1.51 9.10 -0.14
N ASN A 133 -0.37 9.58 0.34
CA ASN A 133 0.54 8.77 1.13
C ASN A 133 -0.10 8.36 2.47
N ILE A 134 -0.79 9.31 3.12
CA ILE A 134 -1.50 9.09 4.39
C ILE A 134 -2.54 7.97 4.24
N LEU A 135 -3.41 8.06 3.23
CA LEU A 135 -4.47 7.09 2.99
C LEU A 135 -3.90 5.73 2.58
N LEU A 136 -2.89 5.69 1.71
CA LEU A 136 -2.27 4.42 1.30
C LEU A 136 -1.64 3.68 2.49
N GLY A 137 -0.84 4.38 3.31
CA GLY A 137 -0.23 3.80 4.49
C GLY A 137 -1.26 3.36 5.53
N HIS A 138 -2.30 4.16 5.74
CA HIS A 138 -3.39 3.80 6.64
C HIS A 138 -4.16 2.56 6.14
N SER A 139 -4.54 2.52 4.86
CA SER A 139 -5.23 1.38 4.25
C SER A 139 -4.39 0.10 4.32
N LEU A 140 -3.11 0.18 3.99
CA LEU A 140 -2.19 -0.96 4.10
C LEU A 140 -2.13 -1.46 5.55
N SER A 141 -2.01 -0.54 6.51
CA SER A 141 -1.98 -0.90 7.93
C SER A 141 -3.26 -1.61 8.36
N ARG A 142 -4.43 -1.14 7.92
CA ARG A 142 -5.72 -1.78 8.21
C ARG A 142 -5.84 -3.18 7.60
N ILE A 143 -5.34 -3.36 6.38
CA ILE A 143 -5.33 -4.68 5.70
C ILE A 143 -4.45 -5.66 6.48
N LEU A 144 -3.27 -5.22 6.94
CA LEU A 144 -2.36 -6.05 7.73
C LEU A 144 -2.93 -6.36 9.13
N GLU A 145 -3.61 -5.39 9.77
CA GLU A 145 -4.35 -5.62 11.03
C GLU A 145 -5.46 -6.67 10.81
N ALA A 146 -6.25 -6.53 9.73
CA ALA A 146 -7.28 -7.48 9.37
C ALA A 146 -6.71 -8.86 9.00
N SER A 147 -5.46 -8.97 8.54
CA SER A 147 -4.81 -10.26 8.29
C SER A 147 -4.28 -10.93 9.57
N GLY A 148 -4.60 -10.43 10.76
CA GLY A 148 -4.16 -10.99 12.04
C GLY A 148 -2.73 -10.62 12.42
N ARG A 149 -2.10 -9.62 11.79
CA ARG A 149 -0.75 -9.17 12.17
C ARG A 149 -0.83 -8.07 13.23
N ARG A 150 0.13 -8.08 14.16
CA ARG A 150 0.41 -6.91 14.99
C ARG A 150 1.04 -5.82 14.11
N VAL A 151 0.37 -4.66 13.99
CA VAL A 151 0.87 -3.54 13.19
C VAL A 151 1.33 -2.38 14.06
N VAL A 152 2.52 -1.84 13.75
CA VAL A 152 3.05 -0.61 14.34
C VAL A 152 3.08 0.46 13.25
N LYS A 153 2.23 1.47 13.39
CA LYS A 153 2.16 2.62 12.48
C LYS A 153 3.21 3.63 12.92
N VAL A 154 4.12 4.00 12.03
CA VAL A 154 5.24 4.91 12.33
C VAL A 154 5.19 6.12 11.43
N GLN A 155 5.52 7.26 12.00
CA GLN A 155 5.79 8.48 11.26
C GLN A 155 7.20 8.93 11.64
N ILE A 156 8.06 9.12 10.63
CA ILE A 156 9.37 9.74 10.84
C ILE A 156 9.19 11.23 10.61
N VAL A 157 9.23 11.98 11.71
CA VAL A 157 9.18 13.43 11.65
C VAL A 157 10.55 13.93 11.23
N ASN A 158 10.63 14.58 10.06
CA ASN A 158 11.87 15.16 9.59
C ASN A 158 12.03 16.58 10.14
N ASP A 159 12.40 16.66 11.41
CA ASP A 159 12.71 17.88 12.16
C ASP A 159 14.19 18.28 12.10
N ARG A 160 14.97 17.57 11.26
CA ARG A 160 16.41 17.71 11.11
C ARG A 160 16.79 18.01 9.66
N GLY A 161 17.77 18.90 9.48
CA GLY A 161 18.46 19.05 8.20
C GLY A 161 18.38 20.44 7.61
N VAL A 162 18.96 20.59 6.42
CA VAL A 162 19.16 21.91 5.79
C VAL A 162 17.86 22.70 5.62
N HIS A 163 16.72 22.04 5.40
CA HIS A 163 15.45 22.72 5.18
C HIS A 163 14.91 23.43 6.43
N ILE A 164 15.11 22.87 7.63
CA ILE A 164 14.71 23.55 8.86
C ILE A 164 15.69 24.67 9.19
N CYS A 165 17.00 24.46 8.96
CA CYS A 165 18.02 25.50 9.14
C CYS A 165 17.78 26.73 8.24
N LYS A 166 17.27 26.54 7.02
CA LYS A 166 16.85 27.65 6.14
C LYS A 166 15.76 28.53 6.78
N SER A 167 14.74 27.90 7.35
CA SER A 167 13.67 28.62 8.05
C SER A 167 14.18 29.29 9.33
N MET A 168 15.02 28.61 10.12
CA MET A 168 15.62 29.16 11.34
C MET A 168 16.49 30.37 11.05
N TRP A 169 17.35 30.29 10.03
CA TRP A 169 18.18 31.41 9.57
C TRP A 169 17.30 32.60 9.15
N ALA A 170 16.29 32.38 8.30
CA ALA A 170 15.41 33.48 7.89
C ALA A 170 14.61 34.06 9.07
N TRP A 171 14.26 33.26 10.07
CA TRP A 171 13.63 33.74 11.29
C TRP A 171 14.57 34.59 12.14
N GLN A 172 15.83 34.18 12.32
CA GLN A 172 16.81 34.98 13.06
C GLN A 172 17.09 36.34 12.40
N HIS A 173 17.07 36.39 11.06
CA HIS A 173 17.39 37.62 10.31
C HIS A 173 16.19 38.51 10.00
N PHE A 174 14.98 37.94 9.86
CA PHE A 174 13.79 38.67 9.41
C PHE A 174 12.57 38.50 10.32
N GLY A 175 12.68 37.70 11.37
CA GLY A 175 11.56 37.35 12.25
C GLY A 175 11.42 38.24 13.48
N ASP A 176 12.42 39.02 13.85
CA ASP A 176 12.39 39.95 15.00
C ASP A 176 11.87 39.32 16.31
N GLY A 177 12.17 38.04 16.55
CA GLY A 177 11.70 37.29 17.73
C GLY A 177 10.21 36.94 17.72
N MET A 178 9.51 37.16 16.61
CA MET A 178 8.12 36.73 16.40
C MET A 178 8.01 35.23 16.62
N THR A 179 6.93 34.78 17.26
CA THR A 179 6.54 33.37 17.38
C THR A 179 5.23 33.12 16.61
N PRO A 180 4.86 31.85 16.32
CA PRO A 180 3.56 31.52 15.74
C PRO A 180 2.38 32.16 16.50
N GLU A 181 2.44 32.16 17.83
CA GLU A 181 1.40 32.70 18.71
C GLU A 181 1.28 34.22 18.55
N SER A 182 2.42 34.93 18.59
CA SER A 182 2.44 36.38 18.40
C SER A 182 1.99 36.82 17.00
N ALA A 183 2.22 35.96 16.00
CA ALA A 183 1.80 36.17 14.62
C ALA A 183 0.33 35.82 14.37
N GLY A 184 -0.34 35.14 15.31
CA GLY A 184 -1.67 34.56 15.12
C GLY A 184 -1.72 33.52 13.99
N GLN A 185 -0.60 32.84 13.73
CA GLN A 185 -0.45 31.87 12.63
C GLN A 185 -0.24 30.47 13.17
N LYS A 186 -0.72 29.47 12.40
CA LYS A 186 -0.41 28.08 12.67
C LYS A 186 1.08 27.82 12.41
N GLY A 187 1.74 27.06 13.30
CA GLY A 187 3.19 26.85 13.25
C GLY A 187 3.73 26.36 11.90
N ASP A 188 3.03 25.45 11.21
CA ASP A 188 3.44 24.96 9.88
C ASP A 188 3.41 26.04 8.79
N HIS A 189 2.43 26.95 8.84
CA HIS A 189 2.33 28.10 7.93
C HIS A 189 3.36 29.18 8.29
N TRP A 190 3.59 29.37 9.58
CA TRP A 190 4.57 30.31 10.10
C TRP A 190 6.00 29.91 9.70
N VAL A 191 6.42 28.66 9.96
CA VAL A 191 7.72 28.14 9.49
C VAL A 191 7.83 28.18 7.97
N GLY A 192 6.75 27.87 7.26
CA GLY A 192 6.67 27.96 5.80
C GLY A 192 6.92 29.38 5.26
N THR A 193 6.51 30.41 6.00
CA THR A 193 6.73 31.82 5.63
C THR A 193 8.22 32.14 5.62
N PHE A 194 8.97 31.71 6.65
CA PHE A 194 10.42 31.89 6.70
C PHE A 194 11.16 31.04 5.68
N TYR A 195 10.64 29.85 5.34
CA TYR A 195 11.20 29.05 4.26
C TYR A 195 11.14 29.80 2.91
N VAL A 196 10.00 30.42 2.60
CA VAL A 196 9.83 31.24 1.39
C VAL A 196 10.72 32.48 1.46
N ARG A 197 10.83 33.13 2.62
CA ARG A 197 11.69 34.29 2.82
C ARG A 197 13.17 33.96 2.58
N PHE A 198 13.64 32.82 3.07
CA PHE A 198 14.99 32.32 2.76
C PHE A 198 15.19 32.15 1.26
N ASP A 199 14.26 31.51 0.56
CA ASP A 199 14.38 31.25 -0.89
C ASP A 199 14.43 32.55 -1.71
N GLN A 200 13.71 33.59 -1.29
CA GLN A 200 13.80 34.93 -1.89
C GLN A 200 15.21 35.53 -1.74
N GLU A 201 15.73 35.51 -0.51
CA GLU A 201 17.07 36.05 -0.19
C GLU A 201 18.17 35.27 -0.91
N TYR A 202 18.08 33.94 -0.89
CA TYR A 202 19.01 33.06 -1.60
C TYR A 202 19.04 33.36 -3.10
N ARG A 203 17.88 33.50 -3.75
CA ARG A 203 17.82 33.85 -5.18
C ARG A 203 18.37 35.25 -5.47
N ALA A 204 18.22 36.20 -4.55
CA ALA A 204 18.79 37.53 -4.68
C ALA A 204 20.33 37.46 -4.66
N GLN A 205 20.89 36.81 -3.64
CA GLN A 205 22.34 36.65 -3.49
C GLN A 205 22.97 35.83 -4.63
N VAL A 206 22.30 34.78 -5.10
CA VAL A 206 22.75 34.01 -6.28
C VAL A 206 22.81 34.91 -7.52
N ARG A 207 21.80 35.76 -7.73
CA ARG A 207 21.77 36.69 -8.86
C ARG A 207 22.90 37.70 -8.78
N GLU A 208 23.15 38.28 -7.60
CA GLU A 208 24.26 39.23 -7.40
C GLU A 208 25.61 38.60 -7.73
N LEU A 209 25.85 37.35 -7.32
CA LEU A 209 27.07 36.62 -7.67
C LEU A 209 27.17 36.32 -9.18
N MET A 210 26.06 35.99 -9.82
CA MET A 210 26.02 35.80 -11.28
C MET A 210 26.30 37.12 -12.02
N ASP A 211 25.73 38.23 -11.57
CA ASP A 211 25.96 39.57 -12.12
C ASP A 211 27.41 40.03 -11.93
N ALA A 212 28.06 39.59 -10.85
CA ALA A 212 29.50 39.76 -10.61
C ALA A 212 30.40 38.84 -11.49
N GLY A 213 29.81 38.02 -12.35
CA GLY A 213 30.52 37.17 -13.32
C GLY A 213 30.86 35.77 -12.83
N HIS A 214 30.34 35.34 -11.68
CA HIS A 214 30.52 33.96 -11.22
C HIS A 214 29.61 32.98 -11.98
N PRO A 215 30.08 31.75 -12.30
CA PRO A 215 29.22 30.72 -12.86
C PRO A 215 28.03 30.39 -11.94
N GLU A 216 26.89 30.01 -12.52
CA GLU A 216 25.65 29.73 -11.76
C GLU A 216 25.85 28.67 -10.66
N ASP A 217 26.58 27.59 -10.95
CA ASP A 217 26.88 26.55 -9.96
C ASP A 217 27.76 27.08 -8.81
N HIS A 218 28.68 28.00 -9.10
CA HIS A 218 29.47 28.66 -8.07
C HIS A 218 28.57 29.55 -7.21
N ALA A 219 27.75 30.39 -7.85
CA ALA A 219 26.84 31.31 -7.17
C ALA A 219 25.86 30.58 -6.25
N LYS A 220 25.27 29.46 -6.70
CA LYS A 220 24.36 28.63 -5.89
C LYS A 220 25.01 28.04 -4.64
N ASN A 221 26.29 27.67 -4.73
CA ASN A 221 27.00 27.03 -3.62
C ASN A 221 27.68 28.03 -2.67
N HIS A 222 27.92 29.27 -3.12
CA HIS A 222 28.66 30.28 -2.37
C HIS A 222 27.81 31.49 -1.98
N ALA A 223 26.49 31.44 -2.18
CA ALA A 223 25.59 32.44 -1.63
C ALA A 223 25.79 32.55 -0.10
N PRO A 224 26.07 33.74 0.47
CA PRO A 224 26.35 33.91 1.90
C PRO A 224 25.33 33.25 2.83
N CYS A 225 24.04 33.43 2.57
CA CYS A 225 22.97 32.83 3.40
C CYS A 225 22.99 31.29 3.36
N MET A 226 23.43 30.68 2.24
CA MET A 226 23.55 29.24 2.13
C MET A 226 24.76 28.70 2.91
N LEU A 227 25.87 29.42 2.91
CA LEU A 227 27.06 29.07 3.70
C LEU A 227 26.75 29.14 5.21
N GLU A 228 26.03 30.18 5.65
CA GLU A 228 25.59 30.31 7.04
C GLU A 228 24.61 29.21 7.45
N VAL A 229 23.67 28.83 6.57
CA VAL A 229 22.77 27.69 6.79
C VAL A 229 23.54 26.36 6.89
N GLN A 230 24.57 26.15 6.07
CA GLN A 230 25.41 24.94 6.14
C GLN A 230 26.16 24.89 7.47
N GLU A 231 26.66 26.04 7.94
CA GLU A 231 27.34 26.13 9.23
C GLU A 231 26.37 25.91 10.40
N MET A 232 25.16 26.48 10.32
CA MET A 232 24.09 26.21 11.29
C MET A 232 23.73 24.73 11.35
N LEU A 233 23.68 24.05 10.20
CA LEU A 233 23.43 22.61 10.15
C LEU A 233 24.53 21.83 10.88
N ARG A 234 25.81 22.15 10.65
CA ARG A 234 26.93 21.52 11.38
C ARG A 234 26.81 21.72 12.88
N LYS A 235 26.56 22.96 13.33
CA LYS A 235 26.33 23.27 14.75
C LYS A 235 25.15 22.50 15.35
N TRP A 236 24.06 22.38 14.60
CA TRP A 236 22.89 21.61 15.02
C TRP A 236 23.24 20.12 15.20
N GLU A 237 24.03 19.54 14.28
CA GLU A 237 24.51 18.16 14.34
C GLU A 237 25.47 17.92 15.51
N ASP A 238 26.32 18.90 15.81
CA ASP A 238 27.23 18.91 16.96
C ASP A 238 26.52 19.20 18.30
N ARG A 239 25.19 19.36 18.27
CA ARG A 239 24.34 19.64 19.45
C ARG A 239 24.69 20.96 20.15
N ASP A 240 25.06 21.96 19.38
CA ASP A 240 25.26 23.32 19.87
C ASP A 240 24.01 23.82 20.63
N PRO A 241 24.13 24.24 21.91
CA PRO A 241 22.98 24.62 22.72
C PRO A 241 22.20 25.82 22.19
N GLU A 242 22.87 26.78 21.54
CA GLU A 242 22.22 27.98 21.02
C GLU A 242 21.38 27.61 19.80
N VAL A 243 21.94 26.85 18.86
CA VAL A 243 21.21 26.41 17.66
C VAL A 243 20.08 25.43 18.01
N ARG A 244 20.22 24.63 19.07
CA ARG A 244 19.17 23.72 19.55
C ARG A 244 18.03 24.40 20.31
N ALA A 245 18.24 25.63 20.78
CA ALA A 245 17.23 26.40 21.51
C ALA A 245 16.32 27.23 20.59
N LEU A 246 16.69 27.38 19.31
CA LEU A 246 15.89 27.99 18.25
C LEU A 246 14.73 27.07 17.82
#